data_AF-A0A926AMU6-F1
#
_entry.id   AF-A0A926AMU6-F1
#
_cell.length_a   1.000
_cell.length_b   1.000
_cell.length_c   1.000
_cell.angle_alpha   90.00
_cell.angle_beta   90.00
_cell.angle_gamma   90.00
#
_symmetry.space_group_name_H-M   'P 1'
#
loop_
_entity.id
_entity.type
_entity.pdbx_description
1 polymer ?
#
loop_
_entity_poly.entity_id
_entity_poly.type
_entity_poly.pdbx_seq_one_letter_code
_entity_poly.pdbx_strand_id
1 'polypeptide(L)'
;MSVPFRFDTVLRIRETERDVKRQAFALGQGREATLRAERDRIADERLHALDELRTLQGGTGWTAEQALARQQHARHQARELAIAEAALSEVIAQSALQRLELLEADTAVKALEKLAERHHSDQTKAEHVQDERDRDDIRRSGRAA
;
A
#
# COMPACT_ATOMS: atom_id res chain seq x y z
N MET A 1 -19.71 22.89 29.35
CA MET A 1 -18.61 21.97 29.70
C MET A 1 -17.98 21.49 28.40
N SER A 2 -16.73 21.85 28.09
CA SER A 2 -16.05 21.36 26.89
C SER A 2 -15.57 19.92 27.14
N VAL A 3 -16.01 18.98 26.30
CA VAL A 3 -15.51 17.61 26.34
C VAL A 3 -14.01 17.65 26.02
N PRO A 4 -13.13 17.07 26.86
CA PRO A 4 -11.70 17.05 26.56
C PRO A 4 -11.47 16.31 25.25
N PHE A 5 -10.76 16.95 24.31
CA PHE A 5 -10.37 16.33 23.06
C PHE A 5 -9.44 15.15 23.36
N ARG A 6 -9.89 13.93 23.07
CA ARG A 6 -9.14 12.70 23.36
C ARG A 6 -8.23 12.35 22.18
N PHE A 7 -7.02 12.89 22.20
CA PHE A 7 -5.97 12.59 21.21
C PHE A 7 -5.82 11.09 20.98
N ASP A 8 -5.84 10.28 22.03
CA ASP A 8 -5.69 8.81 21.94
C ASP A 8 -6.79 8.15 21.10
N THR A 9 -8.02 8.65 21.17
CA THR A 9 -9.14 8.10 20.39
C THR A 9 -8.97 8.42 18.90
N VAL A 10 -8.59 9.66 18.58
CA VAL A 10 -8.35 10.08 17.20
C VAL A 10 -7.13 9.38 16.62
N LEU A 11 -6.05 9.26 17.39
CA LEU A 11 -4.83 8.56 16.99
C LEU A 11 -5.14 7.10 16.67
N ARG A 12 -5.85 6.38 17.55
CA ARG A 12 -6.23 4.98 17.32
C ARG A 12 -7.06 4.78 16.06
N ILE A 13 -7.98 5.70 15.76
CA ILE A 13 -8.77 5.66 14.52
C ILE A 13 -7.84 5.82 13.31
N ARG A 14 -6.93 6.78 13.33
CA ARG A 14 -5.99 7.01 12.21
C ARG A 14 -4.98 5.88 12.03
N GLU A 15 -4.51 5.28 13.12
CA GLU A 15 -3.69 4.07 13.06
C GLU A 15 -4.43 2.91 12.41
N THR A 16 -5.71 2.72 12.76
CA THR A 16 -6.56 1.70 12.14
C THR A 16 -6.74 1.97 10.64
N GLU A 17 -6.99 3.23 10.25
CA GLU A 17 -7.08 3.61 8.83
C GLU A 17 -5.77 3.34 8.07
N ARG A 18 -4.62 3.72 8.65
CA ARG A 18 -3.29 3.41 8.10
C ARG A 18 -3.10 1.91 7.92
N ASP A 19 -3.48 1.12 8.91
CA ASP A 19 -3.32 -0.34 8.86
C ASP A 19 -4.20 -0.96 7.77
N VAL A 20 -5.43 -0.47 7.58
CA VAL A 20 -6.31 -0.86 6.46
C VAL A 20 -5.66 -0.51 5.11
N LYS A 21 -5.11 0.70 4.96
CA LYS A 21 -4.42 1.11 3.73
C LYS A 21 -3.16 0.27 3.47
N ARG A 22 -2.42 -0.10 4.52
CA ARG A 22 -1.26 -0.98 4.44
C ARG A 22 -1.64 -2.38 3.97
N GLN A 23 -2.73 -2.94 4.50
CA GLN A 23 -3.26 -4.23 4.04
C GLN A 23 -3.72 -4.16 2.58
N ALA A 24 -4.44 -3.11 2.20
CA ALA A 24 -4.88 -2.93 0.82
C ALA A 24 -3.69 -2.84 -0.16
N PHE A 25 -2.65 -2.08 0.18
CA PHE A 25 -1.43 -1.99 -0.61
C PHE A 25 -0.70 -3.33 -0.71
N ALA A 26 -0.57 -4.08 0.39
CA ALA A 26 0.06 -5.40 0.39
C ALA A 26 -0.71 -6.41 -0.48
N LEU A 27 -2.04 -6.40 -0.45
CA LEU A 27 -2.88 -7.21 -1.34
C LEU A 27 -2.69 -6.81 -2.81
N GLY A 28 -2.58 -5.50 -3.09
CA GLY A 28 -2.26 -4.97 -4.42
C GLY A 28 -0.92 -5.50 -4.94
N GLN A 29 0.13 -5.47 -4.11
CA GLN A 29 1.45 -6.01 -4.46
C GLN A 29 1.41 -7.53 -4.73
N GLY A 30 0.67 -8.29 -3.91
CA GLY A 30 0.47 -9.72 -4.14
C GLY A 30 -0.22 -10.03 -5.47
N ARG A 31 -1.28 -9.26 -5.80
CA ARG A 31 -1.98 -9.38 -7.08
C ARG A 31 -1.09 -9.01 -8.26
N GLU A 32 -0.29 -7.95 -8.14
CA GLU A 32 0.68 -7.54 -9.16
C GLU A 32 1.70 -8.64 -9.43
N ALA A 33 2.28 -9.23 -8.38
CA ALA A 33 3.25 -10.31 -8.51
C ALA A 33 2.66 -11.53 -9.23
N THR A 34 1.45 -11.94 -8.87
CA THR A 34 0.73 -13.04 -9.54
C THR A 34 0.49 -12.76 -11.02
N LEU A 35 0.04 -11.55 -11.36
CA LEU A 35 -0.18 -11.17 -12.76
C LEU A 35 1.12 -11.08 -13.57
N ARG A 36 2.22 -10.63 -12.96
CA ARG A 36 3.55 -10.65 -13.60
C ARG A 36 3.98 -12.07 -13.91
N ALA A 37 3.87 -12.98 -12.94
CA ALA A 37 4.22 -14.39 -13.13
C ALA A 37 3.36 -15.04 -14.23
N GLU A 38 2.06 -14.75 -14.26
CA GLU A 38 1.15 -15.26 -15.29
C GLU A 38 1.49 -14.70 -16.69
N ARG A 39 1.76 -13.39 -16.78
CA ARG A 39 2.19 -12.74 -18.02
C ARG A 39 3.48 -13.35 -18.55
N ASP A 40 4.47 -13.56 -17.68
CA ASP A 40 5.75 -14.17 -18.05
C ASP A 40 5.55 -15.62 -18.51
N ARG A 41 4.73 -16.42 -17.81
CA ARG A 41 4.36 -17.79 -18.22
C ARG A 41 3.74 -17.82 -19.62
N ILE A 42 2.74 -16.97 -19.90
CA ILE A 42 2.09 -16.91 -21.21
C ILE A 42 3.07 -16.46 -22.30
N ALA A 43 3.96 -15.51 -21.98
CA ALA A 43 4.97 -15.03 -22.91
C ALA A 43 5.94 -16.16 -23.29
N ASP A 44 6.41 -16.94 -22.32
CA ASP A 44 7.30 -18.09 -22.53
C ASP A 44 6.62 -19.17 -23.37
N GLU A 45 5.39 -19.54 -23.05
CA GLU A 45 4.64 -20.53 -23.82
C GLU A 45 4.39 -20.07 -25.26
N ARG A 46 4.20 -18.76 -25.48
CA ARG A 46 4.06 -18.18 -26.82
C ARG A 46 5.37 -18.19 -27.59
N LEU A 47 6.49 -17.88 -26.93
CA LEU A 47 7.81 -17.95 -27.54
C LEU A 47 8.11 -19.38 -28.00
N HIS A 48 7.85 -20.38 -27.15
CA HIS A 48 7.96 -21.79 -27.52
C HIS A 48 7.10 -22.15 -28.74
N ALA A 49 5.86 -21.65 -28.81
CA ALA A 49 4.99 -21.88 -29.97
C ALA A 49 5.52 -21.28 -31.27
N LEU A 50 6.10 -20.08 -31.19
CA LEU A 50 6.70 -19.42 -32.33
C LEU A 50 8.01 -20.07 -32.77
N ASP A 51 8.82 -20.54 -31.83
CA ASP A 51 10.05 -21.27 -32.11
C ASP A 51 9.75 -22.61 -32.79
N GLU A 52 8.75 -23.36 -32.31
CA GLU A 52 8.28 -24.55 -33.00
C GLU A 52 7.88 -24.22 -34.45
N LEU A 53 7.02 -23.22 -34.66
CA LEU A 53 6.63 -22.77 -36.01
C LEU A 53 7.83 -22.37 -36.89
N ARG A 54 8.85 -21.74 -36.30
CA ARG A 54 10.08 -21.37 -37.02
C ARG A 54 10.88 -22.60 -37.41
N THR A 55 11.01 -23.59 -36.53
CA THR A 55 11.65 -24.87 -36.86
C THR A 55 10.88 -25.61 -37.97
N LEU A 56 9.55 -25.49 -38.03
CA LEU A 56 8.74 -26.07 -39.11
C LEU A 56 9.09 -25.49 -40.49
N GLN A 57 9.27 -24.18 -40.59
CA GLN A 57 9.69 -23.53 -41.84
C GLN A 57 11.08 -24.00 -42.31
N GLY A 58 11.87 -24.58 -41.40
CA GLY A 58 13.21 -25.13 -41.67
C GLY A 58 13.24 -26.57 -42.20
N GLY A 59 12.10 -27.26 -42.38
CA GLY A 59 12.04 -28.50 -43.16
C GLY A 59 11.56 -29.78 -42.46
N THR A 60 10.75 -29.71 -41.40
CA THR A 60 10.21 -30.90 -40.72
C THR A 60 8.78 -31.27 -41.18
N GLY A 61 8.54 -32.56 -41.39
CA GLY A 61 7.34 -33.18 -41.97
C GLY A 61 6.06 -33.17 -41.11
N TRP A 62 5.68 -32.01 -40.60
CA TRP A 62 4.35 -31.80 -40.01
C TRP A 62 3.29 -31.64 -41.11
N THR A 63 2.06 -32.06 -40.81
CA THR A 63 0.93 -31.83 -41.71
C THR A 63 0.49 -30.36 -41.66
N ALA A 64 -0.18 -29.89 -42.72
CA ALA A 64 -0.74 -28.53 -42.76
C ALA A 64 -1.69 -28.25 -41.58
N GLU A 65 -2.41 -29.26 -41.11
CA GLU A 65 -3.31 -29.18 -39.96
C GLU A 65 -2.55 -28.93 -38.65
N GLN A 66 -1.42 -29.62 -38.44
CA GLN A 66 -0.59 -29.43 -37.25
C GLN A 66 0.03 -28.03 -37.21
N ALA A 67 0.51 -27.54 -38.35
CA ALA A 67 1.04 -26.18 -38.46
C ALA A 67 -0.05 -25.11 -38.20
N LEU A 68 -1.25 -25.31 -38.75
CA LEU A 68 -2.40 -24.42 -38.52
C LEU A 68 -2.81 -24.42 -37.05
N ALA A 69 -2.91 -25.59 -36.42
CA ALA A 69 -3.25 -25.71 -35.00
C ALA A 69 -2.23 -24.97 -34.12
N ARG A 70 -0.92 -25.09 -34.42
CA ARG A 70 0.12 -24.38 -33.67
C ARG A 70 0.06 -22.87 -33.87
N GLN A 71 -0.23 -22.41 -35.09
CA GLN A 71 -0.44 -20.99 -35.38
C GLN A 71 -1.67 -20.42 -34.64
N GLN A 72 -2.76 -21.18 -34.59
CA GLN A 72 -3.97 -20.79 -33.85
C GLN A 72 -3.68 -20.70 -32.34
N HIS A 73 -2.93 -21.65 -31.79
CA HIS A 73 -2.51 -21.62 -30.40
C HIS A 73 -1.61 -20.41 -30.09
N ALA A 74 -0.61 -20.11 -30.92
CA ALA A 74 0.24 -18.92 -30.75
C ALA A 74 -0.56 -17.61 -30.81
N ARG A 75 -1.60 -17.55 -31.67
CA ARG A 75 -2.54 -16.42 -31.72
C ARG A 75 -3.43 -16.32 -30.48
N HIS A 76 -3.87 -17.46 -29.94
CA HIS A 76 -4.62 -17.48 -28.69
C HIS A 76 -3.76 -16.96 -27.54
N GLN A 77 -2.54 -17.44 -27.38
CA GLN A 77 -1.60 -16.95 -26.37
C GLN A 77 -1.29 -15.46 -26.53
N ALA A 78 -1.23 -14.93 -27.76
CA ALA A 78 -1.07 -13.48 -27.97
C ALA A 78 -2.26 -12.67 -27.42
N ARG A 79 -3.48 -13.21 -27.50
CA ARG A 79 -4.67 -12.56 -26.92
C ARG A 79 -4.65 -12.65 -25.39
N GLU A 80 -4.33 -13.81 -24.85
CA GLU A 80 -4.19 -14.00 -23.40
C GLU A 80 -3.11 -13.08 -22.82
N LEU A 81 -1.99 -12.91 -23.54
CA LEU A 81 -0.93 -11.99 -23.16
C LEU A 81 -1.43 -10.55 -23.09
N ALA A 82 -2.16 -10.09 -24.11
CA ALA A 82 -2.73 -8.74 -24.13
C ALA A 82 -3.74 -8.51 -22.99
N ILE A 83 -4.53 -9.54 -22.64
CA ILE A 83 -5.45 -9.50 -21.49
C ILE A 83 -4.67 -9.40 -20.18
N ALA A 84 -3.63 -10.22 -20.00
CA ALA A 84 -2.77 -10.19 -18.82
C ALA A 84 -2.03 -8.85 -18.67
N GLU A 85 -1.55 -8.27 -19.77
CA GLU A 85 -0.90 -6.96 -19.80
C GLU A 85 -1.85 -5.83 -19.41
N ALA A 86 -3.09 -5.85 -19.94
CA ALA A 86 -4.11 -4.87 -19.58
C ALA A 86 -4.46 -4.96 -18.08
N ALA A 87 -4.69 -6.18 -17.57
CA ALA A 87 -4.95 -6.41 -16.15
C ALA A 87 -3.78 -5.98 -15.26
N LEU A 88 -2.54 -6.26 -15.68
CA LEU A 88 -1.33 -5.84 -14.96
C LEU A 88 -1.22 -4.31 -14.93
N SER A 89 -1.47 -3.63 -16.05
CA SER A 89 -1.47 -2.17 -16.11
C SER A 89 -2.50 -1.55 -15.15
N GLU A 90 -3.70 -2.11 -15.08
CA GLU A 90 -4.74 -1.67 -14.15
C GLU A 90 -4.30 -1.84 -12.69
N VAL A 91 -3.75 -3.01 -12.34
CA VAL A 91 -3.29 -3.29 -10.97
C VAL A 91 -2.10 -2.41 -10.59
N ILE A 92 -1.18 -2.12 -11.52
CA ILE A 92 -0.07 -1.18 -11.26
C ILE A 92 -0.62 0.23 -10.95
N ALA A 93 -1.61 0.70 -11.72
CA ALA A 93 -2.24 1.99 -11.46
C ALA A 93 -2.95 2.02 -10.10
N GLN A 94 -3.70 0.97 -9.75
CA GLN A 94 -4.35 0.84 -8.45
C GLN A 94 -3.35 0.78 -7.29
N SER A 95 -2.27 0.01 -7.44
CA SER A 95 -1.18 -0.10 -6.46
C SER A 95 -0.49 1.25 -6.22
N ALA A 96 -0.30 2.05 -7.28
CA ALA A 96 0.24 3.40 -7.16
C ALA A 96 -0.71 4.34 -6.38
N LEU A 97 -2.02 4.28 -6.62
CA LEU A 97 -3.01 5.04 -5.85
C LEU A 97 -3.01 4.62 -4.37
N GLN A 98 -3.05 3.32 -4.09
CA GLN A 98 -3.01 2.79 -2.72
C GLN A 98 -1.74 3.21 -1.97
N ARG A 99 -0.61 3.29 -2.67
CA ARG A 99 0.65 3.79 -2.10
C ARG A 99 0.53 5.26 -1.69
N LEU A 100 -0.09 6.10 -2.51
CA LEU A 100 -0.32 7.50 -2.18
C LEU A 100 -1.24 7.63 -0.97
N GLU A 101 -2.34 6.88 -0.92
CA GLU A 101 -3.26 6.87 0.21
C GLU A 101 -2.59 6.41 1.51
N LEU A 102 -1.70 5.41 1.43
CA LEU A 102 -0.92 4.95 2.58
C LEU A 102 0.06 6.02 3.07
N LEU A 103 0.73 6.73 2.15
CA LEU A 103 1.61 7.84 2.50
C LEU A 103 0.84 8.97 3.20
N GLU A 104 -0.35 9.31 2.69
CA GLU A 104 -1.23 10.29 3.33
C GLU A 104 -1.62 9.85 4.75
N ALA A 105 -2.03 8.59 4.92
CA ALA A 105 -2.37 8.04 6.23
C ALA A 105 -1.17 8.06 7.20
N ASP A 106 0.02 7.68 6.74
CA ASP A 106 1.27 7.76 7.52
C ASP A 106 1.58 9.19 7.97
N THR A 107 1.40 10.16 7.08
CA THR A 107 1.63 11.58 7.43
C THR A 107 0.62 12.09 8.44
N ALA A 108 -0.65 11.68 8.34
CA ALA A 108 -1.69 12.06 9.28
C ALA A 108 -1.43 11.50 10.68
N VAL A 109 -1.02 10.23 10.78
CA VAL A 109 -0.65 9.62 12.08
C VAL A 109 0.54 10.35 12.69
N LYS A 110 1.61 10.58 11.93
CA LYS A 110 2.80 11.30 12.43
C LYS A 110 2.49 12.74 12.86
N ALA A 111 1.57 13.41 12.18
CA ALA A 111 1.15 14.75 12.56
C ALA A 111 0.40 14.74 13.89
N LEU A 112 -0.47 13.75 14.11
CA LEU A 112 -1.20 13.58 15.37
C LEU A 112 -0.29 13.18 16.53
N GLU A 113 0.67 12.28 16.31
CA GLU A 113 1.67 11.90 17.32
C GLU A 113 2.43 13.14 17.81
N LYS A 114 2.95 13.96 16.88
CA LYS A 114 3.63 15.22 17.23
C LYS A 114 2.73 16.21 17.96
N LEU A 115 1.46 16.29 17.59
CA LEU A 115 0.50 17.17 18.25
C LEU A 115 0.18 16.69 19.67
N ALA A 116 0.06 15.37 19.87
CA ALA A 116 -0.15 14.76 21.18
C ALA A 116 1.08 14.96 22.09
N GLU A 117 2.30 14.79 21.57
CA GLU A 117 3.55 15.06 22.29
C GLU A 117 3.64 16.52 22.76
N ARG A 118 3.29 17.47 21.88
CA ARG A 118 3.25 18.90 22.23
C ARG A 118 2.22 19.18 23.32
N HIS A 119 1.01 18.64 23.17
CA HIS A 119 -0.04 18.82 24.16
C HIS A 119 0.36 18.26 25.53
N HIS A 120 0.98 17.07 25.56
CA HIS A 120 1.49 16.50 26.80
C HIS A 120 2.59 17.37 27.42
N SER A 121 3.54 17.85 26.63
CA SER A 121 4.59 18.77 27.08
C SER A 121 4.02 20.07 27.68
N ASP A 122 3.01 20.64 27.05
CA ASP A 122 2.37 21.87 27.50
C ASP A 122 1.55 21.64 28.79
N GLN A 123 0.88 20.49 28.91
CA GLN A 123 0.19 20.09 30.15
C GLN A 123 1.16 19.93 31.31
N THR A 124 2.28 19.22 31.13
CA THR A 124 3.28 19.03 32.19
C THR A 124 3.89 20.36 32.64
N LYS A 125 4.12 21.30 31.70
CA LYS A 125 4.57 22.65 32.06
C LYS A 125 3.52 23.43 32.85
N ALA A 126 2.25 23.35 32.45
CA ALA A 126 1.17 24.02 33.14
C ALA A 126 0.99 23.49 34.57
N GLU A 127 1.06 22.16 34.74
CA GLU A 127 1.04 21.49 36.05
C GLU A 127 2.23 21.93 36.91
N HIS A 128 3.45 21.97 36.36
CA HIS A 128 4.62 22.44 37.10
C HIS A 128 4.49 23.90 37.54
N VAL A 129 3.99 24.79 36.68
CA VAL A 129 3.75 26.20 37.03
C VAL A 129 2.67 26.34 38.10
N GLN A 130 1.63 25.51 38.06
CA GLN A 130 0.59 25.50 39.07
C GLN A 130 1.12 25.00 40.41
N ASP A 131 1.89 23.91 40.42
CA ASP A 131 2.54 23.36 41.63
C ASP A 131 3.50 24.38 42.26
N GLU A 132 4.26 25.14 41.46
CA GLU A 132 5.11 26.21 41.96
C GLU A 132 4.31 27.35 42.61
N ARG A 133 3.21 27.76 41.98
CA ARG A 133 2.31 28.78 42.55
C ARG A 133 1.69 28.33 43.86
N ASP A 134 1.19 27.10 43.91
CA ASP A 134 0.56 26.54 45.11
C ASP A 134 1.58 26.44 46.26
N ARG A 135 2.84 26.06 45.98
CA ARG A 135 3.94 26.07 46.97
C ARG A 135 4.27 27.46 47.47
N ASP A 136 4.32 28.46 46.59
CA ASP A 136 4.61 29.84 46.96
C ASP A 136 3.48 30.46 47.79
N ASP A 137 2.23 30.15 47.49
CA ASP A 137 1.07 30.61 48.28
C ASP A 137 1.04 29.98 49.69
N ILE A 138 1.39 28.70 49.82
CA ILE A 138 1.59 28.04 51.12
C ILE A 138 2.73 28.71 51.92
N ARG A 139 3.85 29.03 51.27
CA ARG A 139 4.97 29.72 51.94
C ARG A 139 4.63 31.14 52.37
N ARG A 140 3.84 31.88 51.59
CA ARG A 140 3.43 33.25 51.91
C ARG A 140 2.41 33.29 53.05
N SER A 141 1.44 32.37 53.07
CA SER A 141 0.45 32.27 54.14
C SER A 141 1.07 31.90 55.50
N GLY A 142 2.07 31.01 55.53
CA GLY A 142 2.80 30.67 56.76
C GLY A 142 3.73 31.75 57.31
N ARG A 143 3.97 32.85 56.57
CA ARG A 143 4.80 33.98 57.00
C ARG A 143 4.00 35.14 57.59
N ALA A 144 2.68 35.11 57.44
CA ALA A 144 1.75 36.12 57.92
C ALA A 144 1.03 35.73 59.23
N ALA A 145 1.32 34.54 59.76
CA ALA A 145 0.92 34.05 61.09
C ALA A 145 2.11 34.09 62.05
#